data_AF-A0A661VMY3-F1
#
_entry.id   AF-A0A661VMY3-F1
#
_cell.length_a   1.000
_cell.length_b   1.000
_cell.length_c   1.000
_cell.angle_alpha   90.00
_cell.angle_beta   90.00
_cell.angle_gamma   90.00
#
_symmetry.space_group_name_H-M   'P 1'
#
loop_
_entity.id
_entity.type
_entity.pdbx_description
1 polymer ?
#
loop_
_entity_poly.entity_id
_entity_poly.type
_entity_poly.pdbx_seq_one_letter_code
_entity_poly.pdbx_strand_id
1 'polypeptide(L)'
;MLYPLIGVPCHNDRSARWSGFVIQAQGRAYIEAIAAAGGIPLLIPLNLSGPALRALCDSLDGILLAGGEDVTPMMYGETPHEKLGEVDEERDRVELELARLALADGVPLLGVCRGIQMLNVAAGVTLYQDIAAQQPGALKHDCHTAEYPREYLAHQVHVVPDSRLATALGVTVTTVNSRHHQAVKATAPGMVVVARSP
;
A
#
# COMPACT_ATOMS: atom_id res chain seq x y z
N MET A 1 23.37 -3.65 18.68
CA MET A 1 22.71 -3.91 17.38
C MET A 1 21.89 -2.67 17.06
N LEU A 2 22.04 -2.11 15.85
CA LEU A 2 21.16 -1.04 15.37
C LEU A 2 19.86 -1.70 14.88
N TYR A 3 18.72 -1.25 15.40
CA TYR A 3 17.41 -1.64 14.90
C TYR A 3 17.07 -0.76 13.69
N PRO A 4 16.60 -1.31 12.54
CA PRO A 4 16.29 -0.52 11.37
C PRO A 4 15.08 0.39 11.61
N LEU A 5 15.17 1.66 11.24
CA LEU A 5 14.11 2.66 11.32
C LEU A 5 13.20 2.55 10.09
N ILE A 6 11.96 2.12 10.30
CA ILE A 6 10.99 1.87 9.22
C ILE A 6 9.92 2.95 9.24
N GLY A 7 9.90 3.78 8.20
CA GLY A 7 8.88 4.80 8.02
C GLY A 7 7.55 4.21 7.58
N VAL A 8 6.45 4.66 8.20
CA VAL A 8 5.08 4.31 7.79
C VAL A 8 4.22 5.59 7.78
N PRO A 9 3.81 6.08 6.60
CA PRO A 9 2.92 7.23 6.47
C PRO A 9 1.62 7.04 7.23
N CYS A 10 1.17 8.11 7.89
CA CYS A 10 -0.15 8.18 8.51
C CYS A 10 -1.28 8.19 7.46
N HIS A 11 -2.51 8.02 7.93
CA HIS A 11 -3.73 8.41 7.23
C HIS A 11 -4.48 9.40 8.11
N ASN A 12 -5.31 10.24 7.50
CA ASN A 12 -6.27 11.04 8.23
C ASN A 12 -7.38 10.13 8.80
N ASP A 13 -7.81 10.42 10.02
CA ASP A 13 -8.89 9.70 10.71
C ASP A 13 -9.67 10.68 11.60
N ARG A 14 -10.85 10.25 12.06
CA ARG A 14 -11.70 11.01 12.97
C ARG A 14 -11.78 10.34 14.32
N SER A 15 -11.33 11.03 15.36
CA SER A 15 -11.35 10.49 16.70
C SER A 15 -12.78 10.31 17.22
N ALA A 16 -13.18 9.06 17.46
CA ALA A 16 -14.45 8.76 18.14
C ALA A 16 -14.47 9.27 19.60
N ARG A 17 -13.30 9.33 20.25
CA ARG A 17 -13.16 9.78 21.65
C ARG A 17 -13.30 11.30 21.79
N TRP A 18 -12.78 12.04 20.82
CA TRP A 18 -12.75 13.50 20.83
C TRP A 18 -13.66 14.03 19.73
N SER A 19 -14.95 13.68 19.77
CA SER A 19 -16.03 14.25 18.94
C SER A 19 -15.68 14.52 17.47
N GLY A 20 -14.99 13.58 16.81
CA GLY A 20 -14.67 13.67 15.39
C GLY A 20 -13.51 14.60 15.01
N PHE A 21 -12.70 15.03 15.98
CA PHE A 21 -11.45 15.76 15.73
C PHE A 21 -10.58 14.96 14.74
N VAL A 22 -10.00 15.69 13.78
CA VAL A 22 -9.09 15.11 12.80
C VAL A 22 -7.79 14.74 13.51
N ILE A 23 -7.38 13.50 13.34
CA ILE A 23 -6.10 12.97 13.81
C ILE A 23 -5.38 12.32 12.64
N GLN A 24 -4.06 12.26 12.73
CA GLN A 24 -3.27 11.41 11.85
C GLN A 24 -2.91 10.13 12.60
N ALA A 25 -3.23 8.99 12.00
CA ALA A 25 -3.14 7.69 12.65
C ALA A 25 -2.59 6.61 11.71
N GLN A 26 -2.32 5.44 12.29
CA GLN A 26 -2.01 4.23 11.55
C GLN A 26 -2.64 3.00 12.18
N GLY A 27 -2.93 2.01 11.32
CA GLY A 27 -3.40 0.71 11.76
C GLY A 27 -2.39 0.02 12.67
N ARG A 28 -2.81 -0.33 13.88
CA ARG A 28 -1.97 -1.00 14.89
C ARG A 28 -1.26 -2.24 14.34
N ALA A 29 -1.92 -3.03 13.49
CA ALA A 29 -1.35 -4.24 12.89
C ALA A 29 -0.07 -3.96 12.07
N TYR A 30 0.03 -2.82 11.37
CA TYR A 30 1.25 -2.46 10.63
C TYR A 30 2.40 -2.10 11.58
N ILE A 31 2.09 -1.33 12.62
CA ILE A 31 3.07 -0.93 13.65
C ILE A 31 3.62 -2.17 14.37
N GLU A 32 2.72 -3.08 14.78
CA GLU A 32 3.09 -4.33 15.44
C GLU A 32 3.87 -5.27 14.51
N ALA A 33 3.51 -5.35 13.23
CA ALA A 33 4.23 -6.18 12.26
C ALA A 33 5.68 -5.70 12.07
N ILE A 34 5.91 -4.38 12.00
CA ILE A 34 7.26 -3.81 11.93
C ILE A 34 8.07 -4.16 13.19
N ALA A 35 7.49 -3.94 14.37
CA ALA A 35 8.16 -4.22 15.64
C ALA A 35 8.48 -5.71 15.80
N ALA A 36 7.54 -6.59 15.44
CA ALA A 36 7.72 -8.04 15.49
C ALA A 36 8.82 -8.53 14.52
N ALA A 37 9.01 -7.84 13.39
CA ALA A 37 10.10 -8.10 12.46
C ALA A 37 11.47 -7.53 12.92
N GLY A 38 11.52 -6.87 14.08
CA GLY A 38 12.73 -6.29 14.64
C GLY A 38 13.06 -4.88 14.14
N GLY A 39 12.10 -4.17 13.52
CA GLY A 39 12.25 -2.77 13.14
C GLY A 39 11.69 -1.79 14.18
N ILE A 40 12.08 -0.52 14.08
CA ILE A 40 11.48 0.60 14.82
C ILE A 40 10.47 1.30 13.90
N PRO A 41 9.16 1.23 14.18
CA PRO A 41 8.19 1.95 13.38
C PRO A 41 8.24 3.46 13.66
N LEU A 42 8.38 4.27 12.60
CA LEU A 42 8.26 5.73 12.66
C LEU A 42 7.03 6.16 11.87
N LEU A 43 6.04 6.73 12.57
CA LEU A 43 4.86 7.30 11.93
C LEU A 43 5.24 8.59 11.20
N ILE A 44 4.93 8.68 9.91
CA ILE A 44 5.24 9.86 9.09
C ILE A 44 3.98 10.74 8.96
N PRO A 45 4.02 11.99 9.45
CA PRO A 45 2.87 12.88 9.36
C PRO A 45 2.67 13.43 7.94
N LEU A 46 1.43 13.79 7.62
CA LEU A 46 0.98 14.14 6.27
C LEU A 46 1.25 15.60 5.85
N ASN A 47 1.77 16.42 6.76
CA ASN A 47 2.10 17.82 6.50
C ASN A 47 3.56 18.04 6.06
N LEU A 48 4.33 16.97 5.85
CA LEU A 48 5.71 17.05 5.34
C LEU A 48 5.73 17.11 3.81
N SER A 49 6.68 17.87 3.25
CA SER A 49 6.89 18.00 1.81
C SER A 49 8.32 18.47 1.50
N GLY A 50 8.76 18.23 0.27
CA GLY A 50 9.99 18.78 -0.29
C GLY A 50 11.22 18.48 0.57
N PRO A 51 12.03 19.49 0.94
CA PRO A 51 13.27 19.27 1.70
C PRO A 51 13.08 18.55 3.03
N ALA A 52 11.95 18.78 3.73
CA ALA A 52 11.69 18.13 5.00
C ALA A 52 11.38 16.64 4.84
N LEU A 53 10.58 16.29 3.83
CA LEU A 53 10.26 14.90 3.54
C LEU A 53 11.46 14.14 2.98
N ARG A 54 12.29 14.81 2.16
CA ARG A 54 13.60 14.31 1.72
C ARG A 54 14.52 13.99 2.89
N ALA A 55 14.74 14.93 3.79
CA ALA A 55 15.62 14.74 4.95
C ALA A 55 15.13 13.60 5.86
N LEU A 56 13.80 13.46 6.00
CA LEU A 56 13.22 12.31 6.69
C LEU A 56 13.54 11.01 5.96
N CYS A 57 13.29 10.94 4.65
CA CYS A 57 13.55 9.75 3.84
C CYS A 57 15.02 9.31 3.90
N ASP A 58 15.96 10.26 3.88
CA ASP A 58 17.41 10.00 3.99
C ASP A 58 17.80 9.37 5.33
N SER A 59 16.94 9.48 6.36
CA SER A 59 17.17 8.91 7.69
C SER A 59 16.54 7.52 7.91
N LEU A 60 15.76 7.02 6.94
CA LEU A 60 15.04 5.74 7.05
C LEU A 60 15.84 4.58 6.47
N ASP A 61 15.77 3.43 7.13
CA ASP A 61 16.35 2.17 6.62
C ASP A 61 15.37 1.40 5.71
N GLY A 62 14.11 1.81 5.70
CA GLY A 62 13.07 1.26 4.84
C GLY A 62 11.72 1.97 5.05
N ILE A 63 10.80 1.76 4.11
CA ILE A 63 9.46 2.36 4.14
C ILE A 63 8.40 1.27 3.92
N LEU A 64 7.38 1.28 4.77
CA LEU A 64 6.16 0.48 4.61
C LEU A 64 5.01 1.41 4.19
N LEU A 65 4.44 1.17 3.02
CA LEU A 65 3.20 1.81 2.57
C LEU A 65 2.02 0.90 2.90
N ALA A 66 1.19 1.34 3.85
CA ALA A 66 0.09 0.56 4.38
C ALA A 66 -1.11 0.49 3.41
N GLY A 67 -1.99 -0.50 3.63
CA GLY A 67 -3.32 -0.52 3.01
C GLY A 67 -4.19 0.66 3.47
N GLY A 68 -5.28 0.93 2.77
CA GLY A 68 -6.20 2.01 3.10
C GLY A 68 -7.25 2.20 2.03
N GLU A 69 -7.72 3.43 1.97
CA GLU A 69 -8.59 4.01 0.95
C GLU A 69 -7.96 4.01 -0.45
N ASP A 70 -8.68 4.50 -1.45
CA ASP A 70 -8.23 4.50 -2.84
C ASP A 70 -7.11 5.52 -3.09
N VAL A 71 -6.27 5.25 -4.09
CA VAL A 71 -5.32 6.25 -4.60
C VAL A 71 -6.07 7.18 -5.56
N THR A 72 -5.98 8.50 -5.34
CA THR A 72 -6.66 9.46 -6.21
C THR A 72 -6.20 9.35 -7.67
N PRO A 73 -7.13 9.26 -8.65
CA PRO A 73 -6.81 9.18 -10.08
C PRO A 73 -5.97 10.31 -10.62
N MET A 74 -6.01 11.47 -9.95
CA MET A 74 -5.17 12.62 -10.29
C MET A 74 -3.67 12.31 -10.17
N MET A 75 -3.25 11.38 -9.31
CA MET A 75 -1.84 11.03 -9.12
C MET A 75 -1.24 10.28 -10.32
N TYR A 76 -2.10 9.65 -11.13
CA TYR A 76 -1.70 8.91 -12.33
C TYR A 76 -2.39 9.43 -13.60
N GLY A 77 -2.90 10.66 -13.57
CA GLY A 77 -3.35 11.40 -14.75
C GLY A 77 -4.67 10.90 -15.36
N GLU A 78 -5.52 10.24 -14.58
CA GLU A 78 -6.84 9.77 -15.02
C GLU A 78 -7.97 10.57 -14.36
N THR A 79 -9.14 10.60 -15.03
CA THR A 79 -10.38 11.15 -14.45
C THR A 79 -11.01 10.15 -13.48
N PRO A 80 -11.65 10.61 -12.39
CA PRO A 80 -12.37 9.74 -11.46
C PRO A 80 -13.44 8.87 -12.14
N HIS A 81 -13.38 7.58 -11.87
CA HIS A 81 -14.40 6.61 -12.21
C HIS A 81 -15.60 6.75 -11.27
N GLU A 82 -16.81 6.41 -11.73
CA GLU A 82 -18.05 6.50 -10.94
C GLU A 82 -18.06 5.60 -9.68
N LYS A 83 -17.14 4.63 -9.62
CA LYS A 83 -16.96 3.69 -8.50
C LYS A 83 -15.80 4.03 -7.58
N LEU A 84 -15.11 5.15 -7.78
CA LEU A 84 -14.01 5.57 -6.91
C LEU A 84 -14.46 5.59 -5.45
N GLY A 85 -13.68 4.96 -4.57
CA GLY A 85 -13.90 4.95 -3.14
C GLY A 85 -13.52 6.28 -2.48
N GLU A 86 -13.37 6.26 -1.16
CA GLU A 86 -12.79 7.38 -0.43
C GLU A 86 -11.31 7.55 -0.81
N VAL A 87 -10.81 8.79 -0.76
CA VAL A 87 -9.41 9.13 -1.04
C VAL A 87 -8.89 10.04 0.07
N ASP A 88 -7.58 9.98 0.32
CA ASP A 88 -6.86 10.90 1.23
C ASP A 88 -5.75 11.59 0.44
N GLU A 89 -6.05 12.77 -0.11
CA GLU A 89 -5.13 13.50 -1.00
C GLU A 89 -3.82 13.92 -0.31
N GLU A 90 -3.87 14.21 1.00
CA GLU A 90 -2.67 14.56 1.77
C GLU A 90 -1.76 13.33 1.91
N ARG A 91 -2.36 12.17 2.17
CA ARG A 91 -1.65 10.88 2.20
C ARG A 91 -1.09 10.52 0.83
N ASP A 92 -1.90 10.64 -0.22
CA ASP A 92 -1.46 10.35 -1.59
C ASP A 92 -0.24 11.18 -1.98
N ARG A 93 -0.25 12.48 -1.65
CA ARG A 93 0.89 13.38 -1.92
C ARG A 93 2.16 12.93 -1.20
N VAL A 94 2.08 12.63 0.10
CA VAL A 94 3.24 12.22 0.90
C VAL A 94 3.76 10.85 0.48
N GLU A 95 2.88 9.87 0.30
CA GLU A 95 3.29 8.54 -0.13
C GLU A 95 3.88 8.55 -1.54
N LEU A 96 3.33 9.33 -2.47
CA LEU A 96 3.88 9.45 -3.83
C LEU A 96 5.29 10.04 -3.83
N GLU A 97 5.51 11.11 -3.06
CA GLU A 97 6.82 11.75 -2.94
C GLU A 97 7.84 10.80 -2.27
N LEU A 98 7.47 10.15 -1.17
CA LEU A 98 8.31 9.15 -0.50
C LEU A 98 8.64 7.96 -1.40
N ALA A 99 7.65 7.41 -2.09
CA ALA A 99 7.85 6.28 -3.00
C ALA A 99 8.81 6.65 -4.13
N ARG A 100 8.70 7.85 -4.70
CA ARG A 100 9.62 8.32 -5.75
C ARG A 100 11.04 8.51 -5.22
N LEU A 101 11.20 9.12 -4.05
CA LEU A 101 12.50 9.28 -3.40
C LEU A 101 13.14 7.92 -3.12
N ALA A 102 12.39 7.01 -2.52
CA ALA A 102 12.87 5.68 -2.17
C ALA A 102 13.22 4.82 -3.41
N LEU A 103 12.43 4.90 -4.48
CA LEU A 103 12.74 4.24 -5.74
C LEU A 103 14.01 4.81 -6.39
N ALA A 104 14.21 6.13 -6.34
CA ALA A 104 15.40 6.78 -6.90
C ALA A 104 16.68 6.46 -6.11
N ASP A 105 16.58 6.43 -4.78
CA ASP A 105 17.74 6.27 -3.89
C ASP A 105 17.98 4.80 -3.49
N GLY A 106 17.10 3.87 -3.90
CA GLY A 106 17.22 2.44 -3.59
C GLY A 106 16.86 2.07 -2.15
N VAL A 107 16.07 2.90 -1.47
CA VAL A 107 15.57 2.62 -0.11
C VAL A 107 14.57 1.44 -0.18
N PRO A 108 14.70 0.42 0.69
CA PRO A 108 13.78 -0.71 0.71
C PRO A 108 12.32 -0.30 0.92
N LEU A 109 11.42 -0.80 0.06
CA LEU A 109 9.99 -0.51 0.09
C LEU A 109 9.17 -1.80 0.27
N LEU A 110 8.12 -1.72 1.09
CA LEU A 110 7.07 -2.73 1.19
C LEU A 110 5.69 -2.08 1.07
N GLY A 111 4.97 -2.38 -0.01
CA GLY A 111 3.60 -1.90 -0.22
C GLY A 111 2.56 -2.97 0.05
N VAL A 112 1.57 -2.68 0.89
CA VAL A 112 0.47 -3.62 1.22
C VAL A 112 -0.86 -3.06 0.69
N CYS A 113 -1.61 -3.85 -0.09
CA CYS A 113 -2.91 -3.44 -0.66
C CYS A 113 -2.81 -2.10 -1.45
N ARG A 114 -3.37 -1.01 -0.92
CA ARG A 114 -3.15 0.36 -1.44
C ARG A 114 -1.67 0.69 -1.64
N GLY A 115 -0.79 0.26 -0.73
CA GLY A 115 0.64 0.54 -0.83
C GLY A 115 1.29 0.00 -2.11
N ILE A 116 0.95 -1.21 -2.57
CA ILE A 116 1.51 -1.74 -3.84
C ILE A 116 0.97 -0.97 -5.05
N GLN A 117 -0.26 -0.45 -4.97
CA GLN A 117 -0.84 0.40 -6.00
C GLN A 117 -0.10 1.75 -6.05
N MET A 118 0.14 2.38 -4.90
CA MET A 118 0.90 3.63 -4.81
C MET A 118 2.34 3.48 -5.32
N LEU A 119 3.03 2.37 -5.03
CA LEU A 119 4.36 2.10 -5.58
C LEU A 119 4.36 2.05 -7.12
N ASN A 120 3.33 1.47 -7.71
CA ASN A 120 3.17 1.38 -9.15
C ASN A 120 2.84 2.77 -9.74
N VAL A 121 1.96 3.54 -9.11
CA VAL A 121 1.69 4.94 -9.48
C VAL A 121 2.96 5.80 -9.42
N ALA A 122 3.77 5.64 -8.38
CA ALA A 122 5.06 6.33 -8.24
C ALA A 122 6.05 5.97 -9.36
N ALA A 123 5.99 4.74 -9.85
CA ALA A 123 6.77 4.24 -10.98
C ALA A 123 6.15 4.57 -12.36
N GLY A 124 5.04 5.33 -12.39
CA GLY A 124 4.47 5.90 -13.61
C GLY A 124 3.45 5.02 -14.33
N VAL A 125 2.88 4.01 -13.66
CA VAL A 125 1.76 3.22 -14.22
C VAL A 125 0.42 3.61 -13.60
N THR A 126 -0.66 3.29 -14.31
CA THR A 126 -2.03 3.56 -13.84
C THR A 126 -2.66 2.35 -13.16
N LEU A 127 -3.84 2.58 -12.57
CA LEU A 127 -4.61 1.58 -11.85
C LEU A 127 -5.90 1.24 -12.61
N TYR A 128 -6.42 0.04 -12.38
CA TYR A 128 -7.85 -0.18 -12.44
C TYR A 128 -8.46 0.51 -11.21
N GLN A 129 -9.33 1.49 -11.45
CA GLN A 129 -10.08 2.20 -10.42
C GLN A 129 -11.23 1.34 -9.85
N ASP A 130 -11.73 0.38 -10.64
CA ASP A 130 -12.64 -0.65 -10.16
C ASP A 130 -12.47 -1.94 -10.99
N ILE A 131 -12.01 -3.01 -10.34
CA ILE A 131 -11.74 -4.31 -10.98
C ILE A 131 -13.01 -4.87 -11.60
N ALA A 132 -14.14 -4.81 -10.91
CA ALA A 132 -15.38 -5.43 -11.36
C ALA A 132 -15.94 -4.74 -12.61
N ALA A 133 -15.85 -3.41 -12.68
CA ALA A 133 -16.31 -2.63 -13.83
C ALA A 133 -15.33 -2.69 -15.02
N GLN A 134 -14.03 -2.75 -14.77
CA GLN A 134 -13.02 -2.58 -15.82
C GLN A 134 -12.36 -3.89 -16.28
N GLN A 135 -12.52 -4.99 -15.54
CA GLN A 135 -11.98 -6.30 -15.89
C GLN A 135 -13.05 -7.40 -15.78
N PRO A 136 -13.88 -7.59 -16.82
CA PRO A 136 -14.89 -8.64 -16.85
C PRO A 136 -14.27 -10.03 -16.65
N GLY A 137 -14.88 -10.82 -15.76
CA GLY A 137 -14.42 -12.17 -15.44
C GLY A 137 -13.34 -12.25 -14.34
N ALA A 138 -12.90 -11.11 -13.79
CA ALA A 138 -12.06 -11.10 -12.60
C ALA A 138 -12.80 -11.70 -11.39
N LEU A 139 -12.04 -12.32 -10.49
CA LEU A 139 -12.55 -12.77 -9.20
C LEU A 139 -13.01 -11.58 -8.35
N LYS A 140 -13.89 -11.84 -7.37
CA LYS A 140 -14.25 -10.84 -6.38
C LYS A 140 -13.04 -10.57 -5.48
N HIS A 141 -12.53 -9.33 -5.51
CA HIS A 141 -11.37 -8.89 -4.72
C HIS A 141 -11.75 -7.99 -3.53
N ASP A 142 -12.97 -7.47 -3.48
CA ASP A 142 -13.49 -6.54 -2.48
C ASP A 142 -14.22 -7.29 -1.33
N CYS A 143 -13.60 -8.34 -0.78
CA CYS A 143 -14.18 -9.15 0.31
C CYS A 143 -14.02 -8.45 1.67
N HIS A 144 -14.69 -7.30 1.85
CA HIS A 144 -14.55 -6.45 3.03
C HIS A 144 -15.86 -6.11 3.77
N THR A 145 -16.98 -6.74 3.40
CA THR A 145 -18.29 -6.58 4.06
C THR A 145 -18.36 -7.35 5.38
N ALA A 146 -19.47 -7.24 6.11
CA ALA A 146 -19.70 -8.01 7.35
C ALA A 146 -19.68 -9.54 7.13
N GLU A 147 -19.99 -10.01 5.92
CA GLU A 147 -19.88 -11.41 5.53
C GLU A 147 -18.42 -11.89 5.45
N TYR A 148 -17.49 -10.97 5.17
CA TYR A 148 -16.08 -11.24 4.97
C TYR A 148 -15.25 -10.58 6.09
N PRO A 149 -15.08 -11.26 7.23
CA PRO A 149 -14.19 -10.78 8.29
C PRO A 149 -12.76 -10.61 7.76
N ARG A 150 -11.90 -9.90 8.51
CA ARG A 150 -10.55 -9.53 8.04
C ARG A 150 -9.67 -10.76 7.75
N GLU A 151 -9.92 -11.85 8.46
CA GLU A 151 -9.22 -13.13 8.38
C GLU A 151 -9.80 -14.05 7.28
N TYR A 152 -10.88 -13.64 6.60
CA TYR A 152 -11.47 -14.41 5.52
C TYR A 152 -10.49 -14.58 4.36
N LEU A 153 -10.17 -15.83 4.03
CA LEU A 153 -9.30 -16.20 2.93
C LEU A 153 -10.13 -16.29 1.65
N ALA A 154 -9.96 -15.32 0.75
CA ALA A 154 -10.84 -15.08 -0.39
C ALA A 154 -10.48 -15.93 -1.61
N HIS A 155 -9.20 -16.02 -1.95
CA HIS A 155 -8.75 -16.77 -3.13
C HIS A 155 -7.29 -17.22 -2.98
N GLN A 156 -6.89 -18.17 -3.83
CA GLN A 156 -5.49 -18.56 -3.97
C GLN A 156 -4.69 -17.49 -4.71
N VAL A 157 -3.38 -17.50 -4.52
CA VAL A 157 -2.41 -16.81 -5.36
C VAL A 157 -1.30 -17.78 -5.73
N HIS A 158 -0.89 -17.73 -7.00
CA HIS A 158 0.25 -18.46 -7.51
C HIS A 158 1.47 -17.55 -7.46
N VAL A 159 2.47 -17.93 -6.68
CA VAL A 159 3.72 -17.20 -6.48
C VAL A 159 4.77 -17.76 -7.43
N VAL A 160 5.47 -16.88 -8.13
CA VAL A 160 6.54 -17.24 -9.06
C VAL A 160 7.67 -17.93 -8.28
N PRO A 161 8.08 -19.15 -8.66
CA PRO A 161 9.24 -19.83 -8.06
C PRO A 161 10.49 -18.96 -8.08
N ASP A 162 11.40 -19.17 -7.12
CA ASP A 162 12.68 -18.44 -7.00
C ASP A 162 12.57 -16.92 -6.81
N SER A 163 11.35 -16.38 -6.64
CA SER A 163 11.15 -14.99 -6.27
C SER A 163 11.44 -14.76 -4.78
N ARG A 164 11.79 -13.52 -4.41
CA ARG A 164 11.92 -13.10 -3.01
C ARG A 164 10.66 -13.41 -2.20
N LEU A 165 9.48 -13.33 -2.83
CA LEU A 165 8.21 -13.65 -2.20
C LEU A 165 8.08 -15.15 -1.92
N ALA A 166 8.46 -16.03 -2.86
CA ALA A 166 8.47 -17.47 -2.64
C ALA A 166 9.44 -17.86 -1.52
N THR A 167 10.63 -17.23 -1.46
CA THR A 167 11.58 -17.43 -0.36
C THR A 167 11.02 -17.00 0.98
N ALA A 168 10.36 -15.84 1.04
CA ALA A 168 9.78 -15.31 2.27
C ALA A 168 8.60 -16.15 2.78
N LEU A 169 7.78 -16.68 1.88
CA LEU A 169 6.61 -17.49 2.24
C LEU A 169 6.90 -18.98 2.41
N GLY A 170 7.99 -19.49 1.82
CA GLY A 170 8.31 -20.92 1.78
C GLY A 170 7.36 -21.75 0.91
N VAL A 171 6.50 -21.12 0.10
CA VAL A 171 5.50 -21.77 -0.74
C VAL A 171 5.34 -21.05 -2.09
N THR A 172 4.87 -21.79 -3.10
CA THR A 172 4.54 -21.25 -4.43
C THR A 172 3.03 -21.11 -4.67
N VAL A 173 2.20 -21.59 -3.75
CA VAL A 173 0.74 -21.42 -3.75
C VAL A 173 0.29 -21.20 -2.31
N THR A 174 -0.54 -20.18 -2.09
CA THR A 174 -1.18 -19.93 -0.78
C THR A 174 -2.53 -19.26 -0.97
N THR A 175 -3.40 -19.36 0.03
CA THR A 175 -4.67 -18.63 0.07
C THR A 175 -4.49 -17.33 0.86
N VAL A 176 -5.05 -16.23 0.37
CA VAL A 176 -4.91 -14.90 0.97
C VAL A 176 -6.28 -14.26 1.17
N ASN A 177 -6.35 -13.29 2.09
CA ASN A 177 -7.50 -12.39 2.11
C ASN A 177 -7.46 -11.46 0.88
N SER A 178 -8.61 -10.87 0.54
CA SER A 178 -8.68 -9.85 -0.50
C SER A 178 -9.68 -8.79 -0.10
N ARG A 179 -9.24 -7.53 -0.03
CA ARG A 179 -10.04 -6.41 0.47
C ARG A 179 -9.77 -5.14 -0.35
N HIS A 180 -9.70 -5.28 -1.67
CA HIS A 180 -9.39 -4.20 -2.59
C HIS A 180 -10.29 -4.26 -3.82
N HIS A 181 -10.74 -3.12 -4.30
CA HIS A 181 -11.44 -3.01 -5.59
C HIS A 181 -10.63 -2.26 -6.65
N GLN A 182 -9.54 -1.58 -6.26
CA GLN A 182 -8.50 -1.11 -7.18
C GLN A 182 -7.43 -2.17 -7.42
N ALA A 183 -6.75 -2.13 -8.57
CA ALA A 183 -5.62 -3.00 -8.89
C ALA A 183 -4.60 -2.32 -9.80
N VAL A 184 -3.37 -2.82 -9.79
CA VAL A 184 -2.33 -2.41 -10.76
C VAL A 184 -2.75 -2.83 -12.16
N LYS A 185 -2.84 -1.87 -13.09
CA LYS A 185 -3.29 -2.12 -14.48
C LYS A 185 -2.17 -2.59 -15.40
N ALA A 186 -0.98 -2.05 -15.21
CA ALA A 186 0.22 -2.45 -15.92
C ALA A 186 1.39 -2.50 -14.94
N THR A 187 2.29 -3.47 -15.11
CA THR A 187 3.51 -3.55 -14.30
C THR A 187 4.49 -2.45 -14.75
N ALA A 188 5.01 -1.69 -13.81
CA ALA A 188 5.97 -0.64 -14.11
C ALA A 188 7.30 -1.18 -14.66
N PRO A 189 8.01 -0.44 -15.53
CA PRO A 189 9.36 -0.80 -15.95
C PRO A 189 10.28 -1.05 -14.76
N GLY A 190 11.05 -2.13 -14.79
CA GLY A 190 11.94 -2.53 -13.69
C GLY A 190 11.26 -3.29 -12.54
N MET A 191 9.93 -3.43 -12.56
CA MET A 191 9.20 -4.32 -11.65
C MET A 191 8.88 -5.66 -12.32
N VAL A 192 8.77 -6.71 -11.52
CA VAL A 192 8.42 -8.06 -11.98
C VAL A 192 7.20 -8.54 -11.22
N VAL A 193 6.22 -9.08 -11.93
CA VAL A 193 5.07 -9.73 -11.30
C VAL A 193 5.54 -11.02 -10.63
N VAL A 194 5.38 -11.11 -9.31
CA VAL A 194 5.82 -12.27 -8.52
C VAL A 194 4.67 -13.10 -7.96
N ALA A 195 3.42 -12.63 -8.08
CA ALA A 195 2.23 -13.41 -7.75
C ALA A 195 1.01 -12.96 -8.55
N ARG A 196 0.07 -13.88 -8.81
CA ARG A 196 -1.23 -13.60 -9.47
C ARG A 196 -2.35 -14.41 -8.82
N SER A 197 -3.56 -13.85 -8.77
CA SER A 197 -4.78 -14.63 -8.57
C SER A 197 -5.07 -15.50 -9.82
N PRO A 198 -5.82 -16.61 -9.66
CA PRO A 198 -6.25 -17.48 -10.76
C PRO A 198 -7.01 -16.76 -11.86
#